data_AF-A0A7J0E6K5-F1
#
_entry.id   AF-A0A7J0E6K5-F1
#
_cell.length_a   1.000
_cell.length_b   1.000
_cell.length_c   1.000
_cell.angle_alpha   90.00
_cell.angle_beta   90.00
_cell.angle_gamma   90.00
#
_symmetry.space_group_name_H-M   'P 1'
#
loop_
_entity.id
_entity.type
_entity.pdbx_description
1 polymer ?
#
loop_
_entity_poly.entity_id
_entity_poly.type
_entity_poly.pdbx_seq_one_letter_code
_entity_poly.pdbx_strand_id
1 'polypeptide(L)'
;MFHFNPMAGNACFRGGGGGNNWIRVGWKPPSTGIFKLNTDGASKGNLGQAGAGAGGLIRNHEGRWVAGFCHNIGTTNSLEAEVTAIKDGLELVNRLGLTNVDVETDSKLAVQLIAGSIFSGEHVNNLVNDCRRLMEEIGSTTLRHVYREANACADILANLGVVADGLEVFANAPSLCGSPTLQRCHRLATRVVPMEEKWFAFKAPTMGTSKVDYCPSFIAAV
;
A
#
# COMPACT_ATOMS: atom_id res chain seq x y z
N MET A 1 29.50 12.79 -5.96
CA MET A 1 29.97 11.45 -5.55
C MET A 1 29.42 11.20 -4.15
N PHE A 2 28.35 10.42 -4.05
CA PHE A 2 27.63 10.19 -2.78
C PHE A 2 28.36 9.11 -1.97
N HIS A 3 28.69 9.42 -0.71
CA HIS A 3 29.17 8.43 0.25
C HIS A 3 27.99 8.01 1.13
N PHE A 4 27.66 6.72 1.12
CA PHE A 4 26.71 6.09 2.05
C PHE A 4 27.51 5.64 3.28
N ASN A 5 27.16 6.12 4.46
CA ASN A 5 27.70 5.60 5.73
C ASN A 5 26.63 4.74 6.42
N PRO A 6 26.80 3.41 6.51
CA PRO A 6 25.77 2.51 7.00
C PRO A 6 25.65 2.41 8.54
N MET A 7 26.34 3.26 9.31
CA MET A 7 26.38 3.15 10.79
C MET A 7 25.77 4.33 11.56
N ALA A 8 25.25 5.36 10.89
CA ALA A 8 24.63 6.51 11.56
C ALA A 8 23.20 6.71 11.06
N GLY A 9 22.22 6.23 11.82
CA GLY A 9 20.79 6.36 11.56
C GLY A 9 20.23 7.78 11.74
N ASN A 10 20.89 8.81 11.20
CA ASN A 10 20.34 10.15 10.97
C ASN A 10 21.27 10.93 10.03
N ALA A 11 20.75 11.41 8.90
CA ALA A 11 21.37 12.49 8.13
C ALA A 11 20.55 13.77 8.33
N CYS A 12 21.08 14.71 9.10
CA CYS A 12 20.61 16.09 9.13
C CYS A 12 21.30 16.88 8.02
N PHE A 13 20.55 17.67 7.25
CA PHE A 13 21.11 18.79 6.50
C PHE A 13 20.38 20.07 6.89
N ARG A 14 21.15 21.10 7.27
CA ARG A 14 20.71 22.48 7.44
C ARG A 14 21.18 23.26 6.22
N GLY A 15 20.30 24.03 5.59
CA GLY A 15 20.69 25.00 4.57
C GLY A 15 19.53 25.86 4.09
N GLY A 16 19.57 27.15 4.45
CA GLY A 16 18.99 28.26 3.68
C GLY A 16 17.52 28.60 3.92
N GLY A 17 17.26 29.81 4.45
CA GLY A 17 15.92 30.37 4.61
C GLY A 17 15.17 30.56 3.29
N GLY A 18 13.89 30.21 3.35
CA GLY A 18 12.90 30.23 2.28
C GLY A 18 11.87 29.17 2.66
N GLY A 19 10.62 29.57 2.92
CA GLY A 19 9.59 28.69 3.48
C GLY A 19 9.24 27.52 2.56
N ASN A 20 10.04 26.46 2.60
CA ASN A 20 9.78 25.20 1.93
C ASN A 20 9.00 24.32 2.90
N ASN A 21 7.72 24.08 2.61
CA ASN A 21 6.87 23.27 3.46
C ASN A 21 7.23 21.79 3.26
N TRP A 22 8.10 21.30 4.12
CA TRP A 22 8.64 19.95 4.12
C TRP A 22 7.79 19.05 5.02
N ILE A 23 7.28 17.94 4.50
CA ILE A 23 6.53 16.97 5.31
C ILE A 23 7.41 15.78 5.68
N ARG A 24 7.29 15.31 6.93
CA ARG A 24 7.87 14.02 7.34
C ARG A 24 6.92 12.91 6.89
N VAL A 25 7.37 12.11 5.94
CA VAL A 25 6.63 10.94 5.47
C VAL A 25 7.00 9.74 6.33
N GLY A 26 6.02 8.93 6.71
CA GLY A 26 6.26 7.70 7.45
C GLY A 26 4.93 7.00 7.70
N TRP A 27 4.97 5.66 7.75
CA TRP A 27 3.78 4.88 8.02
C TRP A 27 3.22 5.20 9.40
N LYS A 28 1.89 5.33 9.49
CA LYS A 28 1.16 5.58 10.75
C LYS A 28 0.16 4.47 11.03
N PRO A 29 0.07 3.99 12.29
CA PRO A 29 -0.95 3.02 12.67
C PRO A 29 -2.36 3.61 12.47
N PRO A 30 -3.37 2.76 12.17
CA PRO A 30 -4.74 3.22 12.03
C PRO A 30 -5.34 3.59 13.39
N SER A 31 -6.50 4.26 13.37
CA SER A 31 -7.28 4.49 14.58
C SER A 31 -7.68 3.19 15.27
N THR A 32 -7.97 3.26 16.57
CA THR A 32 -8.42 2.11 17.36
C THR A 32 -9.60 1.38 16.69
N GLY A 33 -9.52 0.06 16.64
CA GLY A 33 -10.56 -0.80 16.04
C GLY A 33 -10.49 -0.93 14.52
N ILE A 34 -9.53 -0.27 13.85
CA ILE A 34 -9.31 -0.36 12.41
C ILE A 34 -8.08 -1.23 12.13
N PHE A 35 -8.16 -2.04 11.07
CA PHE A 35 -7.01 -2.72 10.48
C PHE A 35 -6.50 -1.94 9.28
N LYS A 36 -5.20 -1.99 9.04
CA LYS A 36 -4.58 -1.35 7.88
C LYS A 36 -3.91 -2.38 7.01
N LEU A 37 -4.32 -2.43 5.75
CA LEU A 37 -3.73 -3.24 4.69
C LEU A 37 -2.84 -2.33 3.83
N ASN A 38 -1.55 -2.65 3.76
CA ASN A 38 -0.60 -2.04 2.84
C ASN A 38 -0.30 -3.01 1.71
N THR A 39 -0.38 -2.56 0.45
CA THR A 39 -0.14 -3.39 -0.74
C THR A 39 0.80 -2.71 -1.72
N ASP A 40 1.56 -3.49 -2.47
CA ASP A 40 2.42 -3.02 -3.55
C ASP A 40 2.57 -4.09 -4.64
N GLY A 41 2.81 -3.64 -5.87
CA GLY A 41 3.07 -4.46 -7.04
C GLY A 41 4.46 -4.22 -7.63
N ALA A 42 5.25 -5.28 -7.77
CA ALA A 42 6.55 -5.24 -8.44
C ALA A 42 6.43 -5.83 -9.85
N SER A 43 6.99 -5.16 -10.86
CA SER A 43 7.14 -5.71 -12.20
C SER A 43 8.58 -5.51 -12.66
N LYS A 44 9.32 -6.61 -12.80
CA LYS A 44 10.67 -6.64 -13.35
C LYS A 44 10.52 -7.01 -14.83
N GLY A 45 10.67 -6.02 -15.70
CA GLY A 45 10.62 -6.22 -17.15
C GLY A 45 11.74 -7.13 -17.68
N ASN A 46 12.13 -6.97 -18.95
CA ASN A 46 13.00 -7.90 -19.69
C ASN A 46 14.48 -7.99 -19.22
N LEU A 47 14.84 -7.51 -18.03
CA LEU A 47 16.22 -7.42 -17.53
C LEU A 47 16.57 -8.53 -16.51
N GLY A 48 16.42 -9.79 -16.92
CA GLY A 48 17.11 -10.94 -16.31
C GLY A 48 16.26 -11.85 -15.41
N GLN A 49 15.23 -11.33 -14.76
CA GLN A 49 14.16 -12.11 -14.14
C GLN A 49 12.85 -11.54 -14.66
N ALA A 50 12.35 -12.10 -15.77
CA ALA A 50 11.01 -11.78 -16.24
C ALA A 50 10.04 -12.26 -15.16
N GLY A 51 9.39 -11.31 -14.49
CA GLY A 51 8.55 -11.65 -13.36
C GLY A 51 7.95 -10.44 -12.69
N ALA A 52 6.73 -10.61 -12.22
CA ALA A 52 5.97 -9.66 -11.45
C ALA A 52 5.55 -10.35 -10.16
N GLY A 53 5.48 -9.55 -9.10
CA GLY A 53 5.11 -9.98 -7.78
C GLY A 53 4.09 -9.02 -7.19
N ALA A 54 3.14 -9.56 -6.44
CA ALA A 54 2.25 -8.80 -5.60
C ALA A 54 2.62 -9.07 -4.13
N GLY A 55 2.46 -8.08 -3.27
CA GLY A 55 2.74 -8.27 -1.85
C GLY A 55 2.03 -7.27 -0.97
N GLY A 56 1.90 -7.64 0.30
CA GLY A 56 1.23 -6.76 1.25
C GLY A 56 1.14 -7.35 2.65
N LEU A 57 0.71 -6.50 3.57
CA LEU A 57 0.63 -6.83 4.98
C LEU A 57 -0.54 -6.12 5.65
N ILE A 58 -1.06 -6.77 6.68
CA ILE A 58 -2.13 -6.29 7.54
C ILE A 58 -1.55 -6.00 8.92
N ARG A 59 -1.84 -4.80 9.44
CA ARG A 59 -1.47 -4.37 10.80
C ARG A 59 -2.70 -3.88 11.57
N ASN A 60 -2.70 -4.09 12.89
CA ASN A 60 -3.73 -3.55 13.77
C ASN A 60 -3.45 -2.09 14.16
N HIS A 61 -4.33 -1.49 14.97
CA HIS A 61 -4.21 -0.12 15.48
C HIS A 61 -3.01 0.16 16.40
N GLU A 62 -2.38 -0.87 16.96
CA GLU A 62 -1.09 -0.73 17.68
C GLU A 62 0.10 -0.90 16.73
N GLY A 63 -0.17 -1.06 15.43
CA GLY A 63 0.80 -1.33 14.39
C GLY A 63 1.49 -2.69 14.51
N ARG A 64 0.88 -3.65 15.22
CA ARG A 64 1.34 -5.04 15.27
C ARG A 64 0.94 -5.77 13.98
N TRP A 65 1.82 -6.67 13.54
CA TRP A 65 1.56 -7.58 12.43
C TRP A 65 0.35 -8.46 12.73
N VAL A 66 -0.53 -8.62 11.76
CA VAL A 66 -1.68 -9.55 11.81
C VAL A 66 -1.47 -10.67 10.80
N ALA A 67 -1.20 -10.32 9.55
CA ALA A 67 -0.88 -11.24 8.48
C ALA A 67 -0.12 -10.51 7.37
N GLY A 68 0.47 -11.24 6.43
CA GLY A 68 0.97 -10.68 5.18
C GLY A 68 1.03 -11.74 4.09
N PHE A 69 1.40 -11.33 2.90
CA PHE A 69 1.47 -12.22 1.74
C PHE A 69 2.53 -11.74 0.74
N CYS A 70 2.99 -12.67 -0.07
CA CYS A 70 3.64 -12.39 -1.33
C CYS A 70 3.10 -13.36 -2.39
N HIS A 71 3.08 -12.95 -3.65
CA HIS A 71 2.48 -13.70 -4.73
C HIS A 71 3.29 -13.54 -5.99
N ASN A 72 3.75 -14.64 -6.58
CA ASN A 72 4.28 -14.66 -7.93
C ASN A 72 3.13 -14.63 -8.94
N ILE A 73 3.05 -13.56 -9.72
CA ILE A 73 1.96 -13.33 -10.68
C ILE A 73 2.44 -13.45 -12.14
N GLY A 74 3.56 -14.14 -12.36
CA GLY A 74 4.11 -14.37 -13.70
C GLY A 74 4.61 -13.09 -14.35
N THR A 75 4.25 -12.84 -15.60
CA THR A 75 4.67 -11.63 -16.32
C THR A 75 3.49 -10.71 -16.52
N THR A 76 3.53 -9.54 -15.89
CA THR A 76 2.53 -8.50 -16.10
C THR A 76 3.11 -7.09 -15.97
N ASN A 77 2.34 -6.08 -16.35
CA ASN A 77 2.72 -4.68 -16.22
C ASN A 77 2.58 -4.18 -14.77
N SER A 78 3.20 -3.03 -14.47
CA SER A 78 3.21 -2.47 -13.11
C SER A 78 1.81 -2.19 -12.57
N LEU A 79 0.88 -1.67 -13.38
CA LEU A 79 -0.46 -1.33 -12.91
C LEU A 79 -1.27 -2.58 -12.54
N GLU A 80 -1.17 -3.62 -13.35
CA GLU A 80 -1.86 -4.88 -13.08
C GLU A 80 -1.27 -5.61 -11.87
N ALA A 81 0.04 -5.54 -11.65
CA ALA A 81 0.67 -6.03 -10.43
C ALA A 81 0.13 -5.31 -9.18
N GLU A 82 -0.01 -3.99 -9.24
CA GLU A 82 -0.54 -3.16 -8.15
C GLU A 82 -2.00 -3.51 -7.83
N VAL A 83 -2.85 -3.60 -8.86
CA VAL A 83 -4.27 -3.97 -8.68
C VAL A 83 -4.41 -5.41 -8.17
N THR A 84 -3.55 -6.33 -8.63
CA THR A 84 -3.52 -7.71 -8.13
C THR A 84 -3.13 -7.77 -6.65
N ALA A 85 -2.14 -6.97 -6.22
CA ALA A 85 -1.78 -6.87 -4.81
C ALA A 85 -2.95 -6.35 -3.94
N ILE A 86 -3.71 -5.37 -4.43
CA ILE A 86 -4.92 -4.88 -3.75
C ILE A 86 -5.95 -6.01 -3.63
N LYS A 87 -6.23 -6.72 -4.73
CA LYS A 87 -7.17 -7.85 -4.76
C LYS A 87 -6.77 -8.93 -3.74
N ASP A 88 -5.53 -9.41 -3.79
CA ASP A 88 -5.06 -10.50 -2.92
C ASP A 88 -5.06 -10.09 -1.44
N GLY A 89 -4.73 -8.83 -1.16
CA GLY A 89 -4.83 -8.26 0.17
C GLY A 89 -6.28 -8.21 0.68
N LEU A 90 -7.23 -7.79 -0.17
CA LEU A 90 -8.66 -7.79 0.16
C LEU A 90 -9.21 -9.22 0.37
N GLU A 91 -8.79 -10.19 -0.45
CA GLU A 91 -9.13 -11.59 -0.25
C GLU A 91 -8.60 -12.12 1.08
N LEU A 92 -7.37 -11.77 1.45
CA LEU A 92 -6.80 -12.12 2.75
C LEU A 92 -7.59 -11.49 3.90
N VAL A 93 -7.96 -10.21 3.80
CA VAL A 93 -8.82 -9.52 4.77
C VAL A 93 -10.15 -10.25 4.95
N ASN A 94 -10.81 -10.59 3.84
CA ASN A 94 -12.10 -11.28 3.86
C ASN A 94 -11.98 -12.68 4.47
N ARG A 95 -10.95 -13.46 4.10
CA ARG A 95 -10.67 -14.78 4.70
C ARG A 95 -10.43 -14.74 6.21
N LEU A 96 -9.83 -13.66 6.70
CA LEU A 96 -9.58 -13.44 8.13
C LEU A 96 -10.82 -12.90 8.87
N GLY A 97 -11.91 -12.60 8.17
CA GLY A 97 -13.13 -12.04 8.75
C GLY A 97 -12.93 -10.65 9.36
N LEU A 98 -11.93 -9.90 8.89
CA LEU A 98 -11.65 -8.55 9.39
C LEU A 98 -12.66 -7.56 8.80
N THR A 99 -13.12 -6.65 9.63
CA THR A 99 -14.00 -5.54 9.25
C THR A 99 -13.33 -4.21 9.62
N ASN A 100 -13.76 -3.10 9.01
CA ASN A 100 -13.15 -1.77 9.17
C ASN A 100 -11.67 -1.74 8.74
N VAL A 101 -11.44 -1.71 7.43
CA VAL A 101 -10.09 -1.80 6.85
C VAL A 101 -9.72 -0.55 6.07
N ASP A 102 -8.57 -0.01 6.39
CA ASP A 102 -7.91 1.02 5.59
C ASP A 102 -6.89 0.37 4.65
N VAL A 103 -7.11 0.50 3.34
CA VAL A 103 -6.20 0.02 2.30
C VAL A 103 -5.30 1.15 1.81
N GLU A 104 -3.99 0.91 1.80
CA GLU A 104 -2.95 1.84 1.37
C GLU A 104 -2.07 1.22 0.27
N THR A 105 -1.82 1.99 -0.79
CA THR A 105 -0.89 1.67 -1.89
C THR A 105 -0.16 2.95 -2.31
N ASP A 106 1.06 2.85 -2.84
CA ASP A 106 1.78 3.95 -3.48
C ASP A 106 1.47 4.12 -4.97
N SER A 107 0.51 3.35 -5.51
CA SER A 107 0.01 3.52 -6.88
C SER A 107 -1.22 4.41 -6.94
N LYS A 108 -1.02 5.70 -7.22
CA LYS A 108 -2.12 6.65 -7.45
C LYS A 108 -3.03 6.21 -8.60
N LEU A 109 -2.46 5.59 -9.64
CA LEU A 109 -3.23 5.07 -10.78
C LEU A 109 -4.16 3.94 -10.36
N ALA A 110 -3.69 2.98 -9.55
CA ALA A 110 -4.55 1.89 -9.06
C ALA A 110 -5.73 2.43 -8.23
N VAL A 111 -5.49 3.42 -7.36
CA VAL A 111 -6.55 4.07 -6.58
C VAL A 111 -7.60 4.72 -7.50
N GLN A 112 -7.15 5.52 -8.47
CA GLN A 112 -8.05 6.20 -9.42
C GLN A 112 -8.85 5.20 -10.27
N LEU A 113 -8.23 4.09 -10.67
CA LEU A 113 -8.86 3.04 -11.45
C LEU A 113 -9.98 2.36 -10.66
N ILE A 114 -9.69 1.94 -9.43
CA ILE A 114 -10.67 1.27 -8.56
C ILE A 114 -11.79 2.25 -8.17
N ALA A 115 -11.47 3.51 -7.89
CA ALA A 115 -12.47 4.55 -7.62
C ALA A 115 -13.36 4.89 -8.84
N GLY A 116 -13.00 4.43 -10.04
CA GLY A 116 -13.74 4.73 -11.28
C GLY A 116 -13.51 6.16 -11.79
N SER A 117 -12.46 6.83 -11.32
CA SER A 117 -12.09 8.18 -11.75
C SER A 117 -11.40 8.21 -13.12
N ILE A 118 -10.88 7.07 -13.57
CA ILE A 118 -10.25 6.89 -14.88
C ILE A 118 -10.78 5.61 -15.55
N PHE A 119 -10.79 5.59 -16.88
CA PHE A 119 -11.18 4.41 -17.65
C PHE A 119 -10.06 3.37 -17.65
N SER A 120 -10.43 2.11 -17.37
CA SER A 120 -9.57 0.95 -17.52
C SER A 120 -9.62 0.40 -18.94
N GLY A 121 -8.50 -0.17 -19.40
CA GLY A 121 -8.51 -1.09 -20.54
C GLY A 121 -9.25 -2.39 -20.19
N GLU A 122 -9.77 -3.08 -21.20
CA GLU A 122 -10.59 -4.29 -21.03
C GLU A 122 -9.93 -5.36 -20.16
N HIS A 123 -8.60 -5.49 -20.24
CA HIS A 123 -7.81 -6.50 -19.53
C HIS A 123 -7.79 -6.36 -18.00
N VAL A 124 -7.95 -5.14 -17.46
CA VAL A 124 -7.86 -4.87 -16.00
C VAL A 124 -9.25 -4.72 -15.36
N ASN A 125 -10.32 -4.67 -16.18
CA ASN A 125 -11.70 -4.47 -15.71
C ASN A 125 -12.15 -5.53 -14.70
N ASN A 126 -11.85 -6.80 -14.96
CA ASN A 126 -12.26 -7.89 -14.08
C ASN A 126 -11.59 -7.77 -12.71
N LEU A 127 -10.29 -7.50 -12.68
CA LEU A 127 -9.53 -7.28 -11.44
C LEU A 127 -10.08 -6.09 -10.63
N VAL A 128 -10.40 -5.00 -11.32
CA VAL A 128 -10.98 -3.80 -10.69
C VAL A 128 -12.37 -4.10 -10.10
N ASN A 129 -13.21 -4.84 -10.84
CA ASN A 129 -14.53 -5.21 -10.36
C ASN A 129 -14.46 -6.18 -9.18
N ASP A 130 -13.50 -7.12 -9.18
CA ASP A 130 -13.23 -7.98 -8.03
C ASP A 130 -12.80 -7.18 -6.80
N CYS A 131 -11.91 -6.19 -6.96
CA CYS A 131 -11.54 -5.29 -5.86
C CYS A 131 -12.76 -4.57 -5.29
N ARG A 132 -13.60 -3.97 -6.14
CA ARG A 132 -14.82 -3.26 -5.72
C ARG A 132 -15.77 -4.18 -4.96
N ARG A 133 -16.04 -5.36 -5.52
CA ARG A 133 -16.90 -6.38 -4.89
C ARG A 133 -16.37 -6.79 -3.52
N LEU A 134 -15.07 -7.07 -3.40
CA LEU A 134 -14.47 -7.44 -2.11
C LEU A 134 -14.55 -6.29 -1.09
N MET A 135 -14.31 -5.05 -1.51
CA MET A 135 -14.45 -3.88 -0.63
C MET A 135 -15.90 -3.70 -0.13
N GLU A 136 -16.89 -4.01 -0.97
CA GLU A 136 -18.30 -4.03 -0.59
C GLU A 136 -18.63 -5.19 0.38
N GLU A 137 -18.14 -6.40 0.11
CA GLU A 137 -18.32 -7.59 0.95
C GLU A 137 -17.71 -7.42 2.36
N ILE A 138 -16.51 -6.85 2.45
CA ILE A 138 -15.84 -6.56 3.72
C ILE A 138 -16.61 -5.48 4.51
N GLY A 139 -17.31 -4.58 3.81
CA GLY A 139 -17.89 -3.37 4.37
C GLY A 139 -16.82 -2.41 4.88
N SER A 140 -17.20 -1.24 5.41
CA SER A 140 -16.33 -0.23 6.04
C SER A 140 -14.87 -0.17 5.56
N THR A 141 -14.65 -0.18 4.24
CA THR A 141 -13.32 -0.25 3.63
C THR A 141 -12.99 1.06 2.93
N THR A 142 -11.79 1.58 3.17
CA THR A 142 -11.26 2.75 2.46
C THR A 142 -10.06 2.36 1.60
N LEU A 143 -9.87 3.01 0.46
CA LEU A 143 -8.68 2.88 -0.38
C LEU A 143 -8.06 4.26 -0.61
N ARG A 144 -6.75 4.37 -0.38
CA ARG A 144 -6.03 5.64 -0.50
C ARG A 144 -4.58 5.47 -0.89
N HIS A 145 -4.09 6.50 -1.59
CA HIS A 145 -2.70 6.61 -1.99
C HIS A 145 -1.83 7.06 -0.81
N VAL A 146 -0.63 6.50 -0.70
CA VAL A 146 0.42 6.93 0.24
C VAL A 146 1.75 7.09 -0.49
N TYR A 147 2.68 7.85 0.07
CA TYR A 147 4.03 7.91 -0.48
C TYR A 147 4.75 6.57 -0.29
N ARG A 148 5.63 6.23 -1.24
CA ARG A 148 6.43 4.98 -1.23
C ARG A 148 7.21 4.78 0.07
N GLU A 149 7.72 5.84 0.69
CA GLU A 149 8.42 5.76 1.97
C GLU A 149 7.53 5.24 3.12
N ALA A 150 6.22 5.48 3.05
CA ALA A 150 5.25 4.93 3.99
C ALA A 150 4.83 3.48 3.64
N ASN A 151 5.18 2.97 2.45
CA ASN A 151 4.77 1.67 1.95
C ASN A 151 5.91 0.64 1.84
N ALA A 152 7.11 0.94 2.34
CA ALA A 152 8.31 0.12 2.16
C ALA A 152 8.18 -1.37 2.57
N CYS A 153 7.31 -1.70 3.54
CA CYS A 153 7.09 -3.09 3.92
C CYS A 153 6.35 -3.89 2.83
N ALA A 154 5.39 -3.26 2.15
CA ALA A 154 4.65 -3.90 1.07
C ALA A 154 5.57 -4.07 -0.15
N ASP A 155 6.42 -3.09 -0.46
CA ASP A 155 7.43 -3.18 -1.54
C ASP A 155 8.42 -4.33 -1.34
N ILE A 156 8.89 -4.54 -0.11
CA ILE A 156 9.73 -5.71 0.21
C ILE A 156 8.99 -7.03 -0.09
N LEU A 157 7.71 -7.12 0.28
CA LEU A 157 6.90 -8.32 0.06
C LEU A 157 6.54 -8.53 -1.42
N ALA A 158 6.30 -7.45 -2.16
CA ALA A 158 6.04 -7.51 -3.59
C ALA A 158 7.29 -8.01 -4.34
N ASN A 159 8.47 -7.50 -3.97
CA ASN A 159 9.74 -7.99 -4.50
C ASN A 159 10.05 -9.43 -4.10
N LEU A 160 9.63 -9.88 -2.91
CA LEU A 160 9.69 -11.29 -2.54
C LEU A 160 8.76 -12.14 -3.42
N GLY A 161 7.58 -11.62 -3.75
CA GLY A 161 6.60 -12.27 -4.62
C GLY A 161 7.14 -12.60 -6.01
N VAL A 162 8.03 -11.76 -6.56
CA VAL A 162 8.67 -12.00 -7.87
C VAL A 162 9.40 -13.35 -7.94
N VAL A 163 9.89 -13.86 -6.82
CA VAL A 163 10.67 -15.12 -6.74
C VAL A 163 9.96 -16.21 -5.92
N ALA A 164 8.74 -15.95 -5.45
CA ALA A 164 7.94 -16.94 -4.72
C ALA A 164 7.40 -18.04 -5.64
N ASP A 165 6.95 -19.15 -5.05
CA ASP A 165 6.25 -20.22 -5.77
C ASP A 165 4.74 -20.08 -5.58
N GLY A 166 4.14 -19.17 -6.35
CA GLY A 166 2.72 -18.82 -6.25
C GLY A 166 2.41 -17.87 -5.09
N LEU A 167 1.24 -18.01 -4.47
CA LEU A 167 0.75 -17.18 -3.35
C LEU A 167 1.15 -17.81 -2.00
N GLU A 168 1.94 -17.06 -1.23
CA GLU A 168 2.34 -17.41 0.13
C GLU A 168 1.71 -16.45 1.14
N VAL A 169 1.21 -16.98 2.27
CA VAL A 169 0.60 -16.19 3.36
C VAL A 169 1.38 -16.39 4.65
N PHE A 170 1.68 -15.28 5.32
CA PHE A 170 2.52 -15.22 6.51
C PHE A 170 1.69 -14.81 7.74
N ALA A 171 1.48 -15.74 8.67
CA ALA A 171 0.88 -15.44 9.98
C ALA A 171 1.80 -14.57 10.85
N ASN A 172 3.12 -14.70 10.67
CA ASN A 172 4.12 -13.91 11.36
C ASN A 172 4.99 -13.17 10.34
N ALA A 173 5.48 -11.99 10.71
CA ALA A 173 6.40 -11.24 9.85
C ALA A 173 7.61 -12.11 9.50
N PRO A 174 7.90 -12.36 8.20
CA PRO A 174 9.02 -13.17 7.80
C PRO A 174 10.33 -12.47 8.20
N SER A 175 11.30 -13.27 8.62
CA SER A 175 12.64 -12.82 9.02
C SER A 175 13.49 -12.49 7.78
N LEU A 176 12.99 -11.59 6.94
CA LEU A 176 13.67 -11.17 5.72
C LEU A 176 14.87 -10.29 6.09
N CYS A 177 16.08 -10.80 5.78
CA CYS A 177 17.37 -10.13 5.86
C CYS A 177 17.62 -9.27 7.11
N GLY A 178 17.71 -9.89 8.30
CA GLY A 178 18.44 -9.36 9.47
C GLY A 178 18.07 -7.96 9.98
N SER A 179 17.04 -7.33 9.43
CA SER A 179 16.66 -5.96 9.73
C SER A 179 15.41 -5.99 10.61
N PRO A 180 15.40 -5.26 11.74
CA PRO A 180 14.19 -5.04 12.55
C PRO A 180 13.01 -4.39 11.80
N THR A 181 13.12 -4.18 10.49
CA THR A 181 12.28 -3.28 9.71
C THR A 181 10.87 -3.81 9.47
N LEU A 182 10.60 -5.11 9.32
CA LEU A 182 9.20 -5.58 9.15
C LEU A 182 8.37 -5.58 10.45
N GLN A 183 9.00 -5.89 11.58
CA GLN A 183 8.33 -5.92 12.90
C GLN A 183 8.31 -4.55 13.61
N ARG A 184 9.29 -3.67 13.33
CA ARG A 184 9.42 -2.35 13.99
C ARG A 184 9.34 -1.16 13.02
N CYS A 185 8.71 -1.28 11.84
CA CYS A 185 8.59 -0.19 10.85
C CYS A 185 7.76 1.04 11.30
N HIS A 186 7.67 1.33 12.60
CA HIS A 186 7.11 2.58 13.10
C HIS A 186 8.08 3.76 12.97
N ARG A 187 9.36 3.56 12.59
CA ARG A 187 10.41 4.59 12.77
C ARG A 187 11.39 4.91 11.63
N LEU A 188 11.50 4.13 10.54
CA LEU A 188 12.75 4.15 9.75
C LEU A 188 12.70 4.71 8.32
N ALA A 189 11.58 5.25 7.84
CA ALA A 189 11.54 5.87 6.51
C ALA A 189 11.04 7.31 6.56
N THR A 190 11.60 8.14 7.44
CA THR A 190 11.34 9.58 7.40
C THR A 190 12.23 10.24 6.36
N ARG A 191 11.67 10.50 5.17
CA ARG A 191 12.23 11.47 4.22
C ARG A 191 11.37 12.71 4.21
N VAL A 192 12.04 13.85 4.02
CA VAL A 192 11.44 15.15 3.81
C VAL A 192 11.12 15.31 2.32
N VAL A 193 9.85 15.45 1.96
CA VAL A 193 9.40 15.62 0.56
C VAL A 193 8.72 16.99 0.36
N PRO A 194 8.86 17.62 -0.83
CA PRO A 194 8.09 18.82 -1.19
C PRO A 194 6.59 18.52 -1.24
N MET A 195 5.76 19.42 -0.71
CA MET A 195 4.31 19.27 -0.70
C MET A 195 3.72 19.50 -2.11
N GLU A 196 3.46 18.43 -2.86
CA GLU A 196 2.55 18.46 -4.00
C GLU A 196 1.45 17.38 -3.83
N GLU A 197 0.22 17.84 -4.04
CA GLU A 197 -1.04 17.09 -4.23
C GLU A 197 -1.98 16.81 -3.03
N LYS A 198 -3.28 16.95 -3.35
CA LYS A 198 -4.44 16.77 -2.49
C LYS A 198 -4.81 15.29 -2.39
N TRP A 199 -5.19 14.86 -1.19
CA TRP A 199 -5.60 13.48 -0.89
C TRP A 199 -6.91 13.11 -1.57
N PHE A 200 -6.94 11.95 -2.22
CA PHE A 200 -8.16 11.28 -2.66
C PHE A 200 -8.33 10.01 -1.83
N ALA A 201 -9.40 9.96 -1.04
CA ALA A 201 -9.81 8.76 -0.34
C ALA A 201 -11.11 8.26 -0.98
N PHE A 202 -11.13 6.99 -1.36
CA PHE A 202 -12.33 6.32 -1.87
C PHE A 202 -12.91 5.44 -0.75
N LYS A 203 -14.23 5.49 -0.58
CA LYS A 203 -14.97 4.59 0.31
C LYS A 203 -16.00 3.84 -0.54
N ALA A 204 -16.05 2.51 -0.41
CA ALA A 204 -17.05 1.73 -1.12
C ALA A 204 -18.47 2.18 -0.68
N PRO A 205 -19.41 2.37 -1.62
CA PRO A 205 -20.77 2.77 -1.29
C PRO A 205 -21.46 1.69 -0.46
N THR A 206 -22.23 2.10 0.56
CA THR A 206 -23.09 1.20 1.33
C THR A 206 -24.38 0.92 0.55
N MET A 207 -24.88 -0.33 0.57
CA MET A 207 -26.10 -0.72 -0.17
C MET A 207 -27.23 0.32 -0.01
N GLY A 208 -27.72 0.84 -1.14
CA GLY A 208 -28.88 1.74 -1.21
C GLY A 208 -28.63 3.12 -1.81
N THR A 209 -27.38 3.53 -2.06
CA THR A 209 -27.06 4.81 -2.72
C THR A 209 -26.39 4.57 -4.08
N SER A 210 -27.07 4.93 -5.17
CA SER A 210 -26.53 4.92 -6.54
C SER A 210 -25.58 6.10 -6.82
N LYS A 211 -24.94 6.64 -5.78
CA LYS A 211 -24.02 7.78 -5.87
C LYS A 211 -22.68 7.42 -5.23
N VAL A 212 -21.62 7.72 -5.98
CA VAL A 212 -20.23 7.67 -5.53
C VAL A 212 -20.06 8.76 -4.46
N ASP A 213 -20.12 8.38 -3.19
CA ASP A 213 -19.96 9.33 -2.09
C ASP A 213 -18.47 9.60 -1.86
N TYR A 214 -17.98 10.67 -2.48
CA TYR A 214 -16.71 11.30 -2.09
C TYR A 214 -16.86 11.81 -0.65
N CYS A 215 -16.10 11.26 0.29
CA CYS A 215 -16.12 11.70 1.69
C CYS A 215 -15.33 13.02 1.81
N PRO A 216 -15.97 14.20 2.03
CA PRO A 216 -15.26 15.48 2.09
C PRO A 216 -14.66 15.75 3.49
N SER A 217 -14.91 14.89 4.47
CA SER A 217 -14.60 15.13 5.88
C SER A 217 -13.29 14.47 6.32
N PHE A 218 -12.17 14.97 5.79
CA PHE A 218 -10.87 14.98 6.49
C PHE A 218 -10.09 16.26 6.10
N ILE A 219 -10.79 17.39 6.11
CA ILE A 219 -10.18 18.72 6.15
C ILE A 219 -10.22 19.19 7.61
N ALA A 220 -9.14 18.92 8.35
CA ALA A 220 -8.72 19.61 9.57
C ALA A 220 -7.33 19.04 9.96
N ALA A 221 -6.31 19.80 10.33
CA ALA A 221 -6.13 21.23 10.48
C ALA A 221 -4.61 21.51 10.42
N VAL A 222 -4.26 22.66 9.83
CA VAL A 222 -3.02 23.46 9.88
C VAL A 222 -1.69 22.73 10.04
#